data_AF-A0A1G8J1Q5-F1
#
_entry.id   AF-A0A1G8J1Q5-F1
#
_cell.length_a   1.000
_cell.length_b   1.000
_cell.length_c   1.000
_cell.angle_alpha   90.00
_cell.angle_beta   90.00
_cell.angle_gamma   90.00
#
_symmetry.space_group_name_H-M   'P 1'
#
loop_
_entity.id
_entity.type
_entity.pdbx_description
1 polymer ?
#
loop_
_entity_poly.entity_id
_entity_poly.type
_entity_poly.pdbx_seq_one_letter_code
_entity_poly.pdbx_strand_id
1 'polypeptide(L)'
;MRTTLPLLAFTVSAQLQAAEFTATDICKATISVEMSQPALAMRTDKVGDMPVISYTRKDDNQKFTYRYRIEGNRVVCSTFFPDEKQWGRWRNHPEDALTHDELMSGELKVDNDQIKAQTFKRGEMAR
;
A
#
# COMPACT_ATOMS: atom_id res chain seq x y z
N MET A 1 7.33 -28.00 -60.00
CA MET A 1 6.30 -27.57 -59.02
C MET A 1 7.03 -26.90 -57.86
N ARG A 2 6.83 -25.59 -57.65
CA ARG A 2 7.44 -24.81 -56.58
C ARG A 2 6.47 -24.78 -55.41
N THR A 3 6.85 -25.35 -54.27
CA THR A 3 6.02 -25.34 -53.06
C THR A 3 6.66 -24.40 -52.06
N THR A 4 6.04 -23.24 -51.86
CA THR A 4 6.46 -22.21 -50.91
C THR A 4 5.94 -22.58 -49.51
N LEU A 5 6.82 -22.68 -48.51
CA LEU A 5 6.43 -22.83 -47.10
C LEU A 5 6.11 -21.44 -46.51
N PRO A 6 4.99 -21.25 -45.78
CA PRO A 6 4.76 -20.01 -45.07
C PRO A 6 5.53 -20.01 -43.74
N LEU A 7 6.31 -18.95 -43.52
CA LEU A 7 6.95 -18.66 -42.24
C LEU A 7 5.90 -18.07 -41.29
N LEU A 8 5.46 -18.84 -40.31
CA LEU A 8 4.61 -18.36 -39.22
C LEU A 8 5.43 -17.45 -38.30
N ALA A 9 5.23 -16.15 -38.40
CA ALA A 9 5.78 -15.17 -37.48
C ALA A 9 4.99 -15.22 -36.15
N PHE A 10 5.59 -15.81 -35.12
CA PHE A 10 5.08 -15.80 -33.76
C PHE A 10 5.37 -14.42 -33.15
N THR A 11 4.39 -13.52 -33.13
CA THR A 11 4.50 -12.26 -32.39
C THR A 11 4.32 -12.56 -30.91
N VAL A 12 5.42 -12.56 -30.15
CA VAL A 12 5.36 -12.60 -28.69
C VAL A 12 4.84 -11.25 -28.21
N SER A 13 3.56 -11.19 -27.86
CA SER A 13 3.00 -10.06 -27.11
C SER A 13 3.59 -10.09 -25.70
N ALA A 14 4.53 -9.18 -25.41
CA ALA A 14 4.97 -8.94 -24.05
C ALA A 14 3.79 -8.39 -23.24
N GLN A 15 3.10 -9.25 -22.49
CA GLN A 15 2.17 -8.80 -21.47
C GLN A 15 3.01 -8.12 -20.39
N LEU A 16 3.04 -6.80 -20.42
CA LEU A 16 3.57 -5.99 -19.33
C LEU A 16 2.60 -6.19 -18.15
N GLN A 17 2.79 -7.24 -17.35
CA GLN A 17 2.15 -7.36 -16.05
C GLN A 17 2.65 -6.18 -15.22
N ALA A 18 1.83 -5.13 -15.14
CA ALA A 18 2.04 -4.07 -14.17
C ALA A 18 2.13 -4.77 -12.80
N ALA A 19 3.28 -4.66 -12.14
CA ALA A 19 3.46 -5.25 -10.82
C ALA A 19 2.30 -4.75 -9.92
N GLU A 20 1.52 -5.69 -9.40
CA GLU A 20 0.38 -5.42 -8.53
C GLU A 20 0.84 -4.73 -7.23
N PHE A 21 -0.07 -4.01 -6.57
CA PHE A 21 0.25 -3.40 -5.28
C PHE A 21 0.40 -4.51 -4.23
N THR A 22 1.45 -4.42 -3.43
CA THR A 22 1.67 -5.31 -2.31
C THR A 22 0.89 -4.82 -1.08
N ALA A 23 0.70 -5.70 -0.08
CA ALA A 23 0.14 -5.30 1.21
C ALA A 23 0.93 -4.14 1.85
N THR A 24 2.26 -4.15 1.72
CA THR A 24 3.14 -3.05 2.15
C THR A 24 2.82 -1.74 1.45
N ASP A 25 2.55 -1.78 0.14
CA ASP A 25 2.16 -0.59 -0.62
C ASP A 25 0.84 -0.03 -0.12
N ILE A 26 -0.16 -0.89 0.08
CA ILE A 26 -1.47 -0.52 0.64
C ILE A 26 -1.28 0.18 2.00
N CYS A 27 -0.47 -0.40 2.88
CA CYS A 27 -0.20 0.18 4.20
C CYS A 27 0.48 1.55 4.12
N LYS A 28 1.46 1.73 3.22
CA LYS A 28 2.12 3.02 3.02
C LYS A 28 1.16 4.07 2.46
N ALA A 29 0.33 3.69 1.49
CA ALA A 29 -0.70 4.56 0.92
C ALA A 29 -1.73 4.98 1.97
N THR A 30 -2.14 4.07 2.85
CA THR A 30 -3.02 4.38 4.00
C THR A 30 -2.40 5.41 4.93
N ILE A 31 -1.13 5.27 5.33
CA ILE A 31 -0.44 6.31 6.12
C ILE A 31 -0.40 7.63 5.35
N SER A 32 -0.20 7.59 4.03
CA SER A 32 -0.18 8.81 3.22
C SER A 32 -1.50 9.56 3.27
N VAL A 33 -2.62 8.85 3.20
CA VAL A 33 -3.95 9.45 3.35
C VAL A 33 -4.19 9.94 4.78
N GLU A 34 -3.98 9.07 5.78
CA GLU A 34 -4.35 9.36 7.17
C GLU A 34 -3.46 10.43 7.83
N MET A 35 -2.16 10.42 7.54
CA MET A 35 -1.16 11.23 8.23
C MET A 35 -0.55 12.31 7.34
N SER A 36 -1.03 12.43 6.09
CA SER A 36 -0.49 13.38 5.10
C SER A 36 1.03 13.26 4.91
N GLN A 37 1.56 12.03 4.98
CA GLN A 37 2.98 11.75 4.82
C GLN A 37 3.29 11.13 3.46
N PRO A 38 4.37 11.51 2.77
CA PRO A 38 4.70 10.90 1.48
C PRO A 38 5.10 9.42 1.64
N ALA A 39 4.48 8.52 0.85
CA ALA A 39 4.76 7.08 0.88
C ALA A 39 6.25 6.76 0.69
N LEU A 40 6.96 7.57 -0.13
CA LEU A 40 8.40 7.44 -0.36
C LEU A 40 9.27 7.66 0.89
N ALA A 41 8.77 8.36 1.91
CA ALA A 41 9.51 8.61 3.16
C ALA A 41 9.33 7.48 4.20
N MET A 42 8.54 6.46 3.89
CA MET A 42 8.19 5.40 4.83
C MET A 42 9.11 4.19 4.67
N ARG A 43 9.48 3.61 5.81
CA ARG A 43 10.27 2.38 5.90
C ARG A 43 9.36 1.19 6.15
N THR A 44 9.62 0.11 5.41
CA THR A 44 9.03 -1.20 5.70
C THR A 44 9.91 -1.93 6.72
N ASP A 45 9.41 -2.08 7.94
CA ASP A 45 10.12 -2.79 9.01
C ASP A 45 9.86 -4.30 8.95
N LYS A 46 8.65 -4.69 8.50
CA LYS A 46 8.24 -6.08 8.34
C LYS A 46 7.28 -6.21 7.16
N VAL A 47 7.44 -7.27 6.37
CA VAL A 47 6.54 -7.69 5.28
C VAL A 47 5.69 -8.90 5.69
N GLY A 48 4.74 -9.30 4.83
CA GLY A 48 3.88 -10.47 5.02
C GLY A 48 2.45 -10.09 5.46
N ASP A 49 1.76 -11.00 6.12
CA ASP A 49 0.33 -10.87 6.46
C ASP A 49 0.02 -9.77 7.49
N MET A 50 1.03 -9.36 8.25
CA MET A 50 0.92 -8.24 9.20
C MET A 50 2.12 -7.30 9.01
N PRO A 51 2.12 -6.47 7.95
CA PRO A 51 3.19 -5.54 7.67
C PRO A 51 3.40 -4.55 8.82
N VAL A 52 4.65 -4.13 9.02
CA VAL A 52 4.99 -3.05 9.96
C VAL A 52 5.68 -1.95 9.17
N ILE A 53 5.12 -0.75 9.25
CA ILE A 53 5.60 0.45 8.55
C ILE A 53 5.95 1.51 9.59
N SER A 54 7.06 2.21 9.39
CA SER A 54 7.41 3.38 10.19
C SER A 54 7.82 4.56 9.33
N TYR A 55 7.68 5.76 9.89
CA TYR A 55 8.24 6.98 9.31
C TYR A 55 8.67 7.92 10.45
N THR A 56 9.57 8.84 10.13
CA THR A 56 9.94 9.96 11.00
C THR A 56 9.26 11.21 10.47
N ARG A 57 8.37 11.80 11.26
CA ARG A 57 7.72 13.07 10.89
C ARG A 57 8.77 14.18 10.88
N LYS A 58 8.82 14.96 9.79
CA LYS A 58 9.87 15.97 9.60
C LYS A 58 9.76 17.14 10.58
N ASP A 59 8.54 17.47 10.97
CA ASP A 59 8.20 18.68 11.70
C ASP A 59 8.77 18.66 13.13
N ASP A 60 8.81 17.49 13.76
CA ASP A 60 9.23 17.29 15.15
C ASP A 60 10.21 16.13 15.35
N ASN A 61 10.66 15.49 14.26
CA ASN A 61 11.52 14.30 14.28
C ASN A 61 10.95 13.11 15.09
N GLN A 62 9.64 13.09 15.35
CA GLN A 62 9.02 11.98 16.06
C GLN A 62 8.86 10.77 15.12
N LYS A 63 9.28 9.59 15.60
CA LYS A 63 9.09 8.33 14.88
C LYS A 63 7.71 7.74 15.19
N PHE A 64 6.96 7.42 14.14
CA PHE A 64 5.71 6.70 14.21
C PHE A 64 5.88 5.31 13.63
N THR A 65 5.25 4.31 14.24
CA THR A 65 5.32 2.91 13.79
C THR A 65 3.94 2.28 13.89
N TYR A 66 3.51 1.64 12.82
CA TYR A 66 2.18 1.04 12.69
C TYR A 66 2.32 -0.38 12.19
N ARG A 67 1.45 -1.26 12.67
CA ARG A 67 1.22 -2.57 12.08
C ARG A 67 -0.17 -2.62 11.46
N TYR A 68 -0.33 -3.45 10.44
CA TYR A 68 -1.54 -3.51 9.65
C TYR A 68 -2.10 -4.92 9.52
N ARG A 69 -3.41 -5.01 9.33
CA ARG A 69 -4.11 -6.17 8.79
C ARG A 69 -4.98 -5.70 7.63
N ILE A 70 -5.05 -6.49 6.58
CA ILE A 70 -5.93 -6.24 5.44
C ILE A 70 -7.03 -7.29 5.48
N GLU A 71 -8.26 -6.86 5.71
CA GLU A 71 -9.44 -7.70 5.89
C GLU A 71 -10.38 -7.50 4.70
N GLY A 72 -10.23 -8.33 3.65
CA GLY A 72 -10.85 -8.06 2.37
C GLY A 72 -10.19 -6.84 1.73
N ASN A 73 -10.95 -5.75 1.59
CA ASN A 73 -10.44 -4.45 1.14
C ASN A 73 -10.38 -3.41 2.27
N ARG A 74 -10.62 -3.81 3.52
CA ARG A 74 -10.53 -2.91 4.69
C ARG A 74 -9.11 -2.95 5.26
N VAL A 75 -8.53 -1.77 5.48
CA VAL A 75 -7.21 -1.63 6.08
C VAL A 75 -7.35 -1.24 7.55
N VAL A 76 -6.85 -2.09 8.45
CA VAL A 76 -6.94 -1.89 9.91
C VAL A 76 -5.55 -1.71 10.49
N CYS A 77 -5.32 -0.61 11.21
CA CYS A 77 -4.01 -0.28 11.78
C CYS A 77 -3.99 -0.37 13.32
N SER A 78 -2.77 -0.51 13.86
CA SER A 78 -2.47 -0.43 15.29
C SER A 78 -1.12 0.26 15.47
N THR A 79 -1.10 1.30 16.31
CA THR A 79 0.08 2.12 16.58
C THR A 79 0.97 1.47 17.63
N PHE A 80 2.29 1.55 17.47
CA PHE A 80 3.24 1.20 18.52
C PHE A 80 3.49 2.41 19.43
N PHE A 81 3.33 2.22 20.74
CA PHE A 81 3.64 3.21 21.75
C PHE A 81 5.02 2.93 22.35
N PRO A 82 6.07 3.70 22.00
CA PRO A 82 7.44 3.40 22.40
C PRO A 82 7.67 3.51 23.91
N ASP A 83 6.99 4.44 24.58
CA ASP A 83 7.15 4.67 26.02
C ASP A 83 6.65 3.47 26.85
N GLU A 84 5.56 2.86 26.40
CA GLU A 84 4.96 1.67 27.01
C GLU A 84 5.49 0.35 26.41
N LYS A 85 6.27 0.44 25.33
CA LYS A 85 6.80 -0.69 24.55
C LYS A 85 5.74 -1.69 24.11
N GLN A 86 4.55 -1.21 23.77
CA GLN A 86 3.43 -2.07 23.39
C GLN A 86 2.67 -1.54 22.18
N TRP A 87 1.92 -2.44 21.55
CA TRP A 87 0.97 -2.09 20.50
C TRP A 87 -0.34 -1.62 21.11
N GLY A 88 -0.89 -0.54 20.59
CA GLY A 88 -2.23 -0.08 20.90
C GLY A 88 -3.32 -1.02 20.38
N ARG A 89 -4.57 -0.65 20.67
CA ARG A 89 -5.75 -1.30 20.09
C ARG A 89 -5.71 -1.27 18.57
N TRP A 90 -6.36 -2.25 17.94
CA TRP A 90 -6.70 -2.17 16.53
C TRP A 90 -7.75 -1.08 16.33
N ARG A 91 -7.63 -0.31 15.24
CA ARG A 91 -8.60 0.73 14.87
C ARG A 91 -9.73 0.13 14.04
N ASN A 92 -10.57 -0.68 14.70
CA ASN A 92 -11.72 -1.35 14.08
C ASN A 92 -13.04 -1.13 14.85
N HIS A 93 -13.06 -0.22 15.83
CA HIS A 93 -14.27 0.18 16.53
C HIS A 93 -15.18 1.00 15.59
N PRO A 94 -16.52 1.01 15.79
CA PRO A 94 -17.45 1.81 14.98
C PRO A 94 -17.14 3.31 14.87
N GLU A 95 -16.38 3.87 15.81
CA GLU A 95 -15.97 5.29 15.80
C GLU A 95 -14.59 5.53 15.16
N ASP A 96 -13.85 4.45 14.86
CA ASP A 96 -12.60 4.57 14.12
C ASP A 96 -12.88 4.84 12.64
N ALA A 97 -11.95 5.54 11.99
CA ALA A 97 -12.01 5.75 10.55
C ALA A 97 -12.05 4.41 9.80
N LEU A 98 -12.87 4.35 8.77
CA LEU A 98 -12.96 3.25 7.83
C LEU A 98 -12.08 3.56 6.62
N THR A 99 -10.96 2.85 6.53
CA THR A 99 -10.08 2.92 5.37
C THR A 99 -10.27 1.69 4.48
N HIS A 100 -10.53 1.92 3.19
CA HIS A 100 -10.63 0.86 2.18
C HIS A 100 -9.65 1.10 1.04
N ASP A 101 -9.13 0.01 0.48
CA ASP A 101 -8.34 0.03 -0.74
C ASP A 101 -9.12 -0.49 -1.95
N GLU A 102 -8.75 0.01 -3.12
CA GLU A 102 -9.28 -0.46 -4.40
C GLU A 102 -8.15 -0.50 -5.43
N LEU A 103 -7.91 -1.70 -5.97
CA LEU A 103 -6.90 -1.94 -7.00
C LEU A 103 -7.52 -1.78 -8.38
N MET A 104 -7.06 -0.78 -9.11
CA MET A 104 -7.39 -0.54 -10.51
C MET A 104 -6.15 -0.83 -11.36
N SER A 105 -6.32 -0.96 -12.67
CA SER A 105 -5.22 -1.28 -13.59
C SER A 105 -4.05 -0.27 -13.49
N GLY A 106 -3.04 -0.59 -12.69
CA GLY A 106 -1.85 0.23 -12.46
C GLY A 106 -1.99 1.31 -11.36
N GLU A 107 -3.14 1.40 -10.70
CA GLU A 107 -3.45 2.42 -9.70
C GLU A 107 -4.02 1.80 -8.42
N LEU A 108 -3.68 2.38 -7.28
CA LEU A 108 -4.22 2.05 -5.97
C LEU A 108 -4.99 3.26 -5.47
N LYS A 109 -6.29 3.11 -5.25
CA LYS A 109 -7.08 4.10 -4.54
C LYS A 109 -7.19 3.68 -3.07
N VAL A 110 -6.98 4.64 -2.18
CA VAL A 110 -7.25 4.49 -0.75
C VAL A 110 -8.33 5.51 -0.40
N ASP A 111 -9.42 5.04 0.18
CA ASP A 111 -10.56 5.85 0.62
C ASP A 111 -10.66 5.80 2.15
N ASN A 112 -10.66 6.96 2.80
CA ASN A 112 -10.84 7.10 4.23
C ASN A 112 -12.06 8.00 4.48
N ASP A 113 -13.04 7.47 5.21
CA ASP A 113 -14.34 8.10 5.45
C ASP A 113 -14.31 9.39 6.29
N GLN A 114 -13.22 9.65 7.01
CA GLN A 114 -13.04 10.85 7.84
C GLN A 114 -12.15 11.91 7.19
N ILE A 115 -11.46 11.60 6.09
CA ILE A 115 -10.52 12.52 5.43
C ILE A 115 -10.91 12.73 3.96
N LYS A 116 -10.53 11.81 3.08
CA LYS A 116 -10.86 11.76 1.64
C LYS A 116 -10.17 10.56 0.99
N ALA A 117 -10.56 10.26 -0.24
CA ALA A 117 -9.83 9.35 -1.09
C ALA A 117 -8.59 9.97 -1.76
N GLN A 118 -7.57 9.14 -2.00
CA GLN A 118 -6.39 9.47 -2.82
C GLN A 118 -6.01 8.27 -3.69
N THR A 119 -5.52 8.55 -4.90
CA THR A 119 -5.01 7.54 -5.83
C THR A 119 -3.49 7.63 -5.92
N PHE A 120 -2.85 6.48 -6.02
CA PHE A 120 -1.41 6.30 -6.10
C PHE A 120 -1.04 5.44 -7.31
N LYS A 121 0.01 5.82 -8.01
CA LYS A 121 0.66 5.02 -9.05
C LYS A 121 1.83 4.25 -8.46
N ARG A 122 2.21 3.15 -9.12
CA ARG A 122 3.35 2.31 -8.70
C ARG A 122 4.63 3.11 -8.42
N GLY A 123 4.94 4.11 -9.24
CA GLY A 123 6.15 4.93 -9.11
C GLY A 123 6.18 5.85 -7.88
N GLU A 124 5.04 6.05 -7.23
CA GLU A 124 4.89 6.89 -6.03
C GLU A 124 5.05 6.09 -4.73
N MET A 125 5.18 4.76 -4.84
CA MET A 125 5.33 3.85 -3.70
C MET A 125 6.81 3.62 -3.38
N ALA A 126 7.17 3.64 -2.09
CA ALA A 126 8.52 3.27 -1.66
C ALA A 126 8.76 1.78 -1.89
N ARG A 127 9.81 1.49 -2.67
CA ARG A 127 10.34 0.13 -2.89
C ARG A 127 10.79 -0.53 -1.59
#